data_AF-A0A1Y1XCP6-F1
#
_entry.id   AF-A0A1Y1XCP6-F1
#
_cell.length_a   1.000
_cell.length_b   1.000
_cell.length_c   1.000
_cell.angle_alpha   90.00
_cell.angle_beta   90.00
_cell.angle_gamma   90.00
#
_symmetry.space_group_name_H-M   'P 1'
#
loop_
_entity.id
_entity.type
_entity.pdbx_description
1 polymer ?
#
loop_
_entity_poly.entity_id
_entity_poly.type
_entity_poly.pdbx_seq_one_letter_code
_entity_poly.pdbx_strand_id
1 'polypeptide(L)'
;MKLSVITGLFLFLSSVLADKEKNEIKNIETCENEMELYGECIAAFNTGGEEGNESNSTESLENSCKLYYDDKCKALVNDSTNSTSVCLSNAEENFSYGITGMLIVGLKMSYLMACYKDTKENLCPLSDYIVKHITDDTLQTNNLPKELLTALANDCRDSNCNKRFVALEEFFTTLGSNSANTGRTESSTNTESTDSDKTNVLVNELLSNYLQNYKDGKCGAIDGSSDSKETDGSSDSKDAAFTLNRITYSFVTIIILSILLLI
;
A
#
# COMPACT_ATOMS: atom_id res chain seq x y z
N MET A 1 13.59 -6.08 -15.21
CA MET A 1 14.91 -5.46 -15.50
C MET A 1 15.89 -5.97 -14.45
N LYS A 2 17.08 -6.45 -14.82
CA LYS A 2 18.04 -7.00 -13.85
C LYS A 2 18.47 -5.91 -12.85
N LEU A 3 18.37 -6.18 -11.55
CA LEU A 3 18.72 -5.31 -10.40
C LEU A 3 20.17 -4.75 -10.38
N SER A 4 20.98 -5.03 -11.39
CA SER A 4 22.41 -4.70 -11.45
C SER A 4 22.74 -3.20 -11.44
N VAL A 5 21.78 -2.31 -11.70
CA VAL A 5 22.01 -0.84 -11.64
C VAL A 5 21.84 -0.32 -10.21
N ILE A 6 21.04 -1.00 -9.37
CA ILE A 6 20.77 -0.59 -8.00
C ILE A 6 22.01 -0.82 -7.12
N THR A 7 22.76 -1.90 -7.37
CA THR A 7 23.95 -2.27 -6.58
C THR A 7 25.05 -1.20 -6.57
N GLY A 8 25.14 -0.37 -7.62
CA GLY A 8 26.14 0.71 -7.71
C GLY A 8 25.83 1.95 -6.86
N LEU A 9 24.55 2.22 -6.57
CA LEU A 9 24.13 3.37 -5.76
C LEU A 9 24.39 3.16 -4.25
N PHE A 10 24.47 1.89 -3.80
CA PHE A 10 24.49 1.52 -2.38
C PHE A 10 25.88 1.33 -1.75
N LEU A 11 26.95 1.22 -2.54
CA LEU A 11 28.32 1.20 -1.99
C LEU A 11 28.71 2.53 -1.30
N PHE A 12 27.98 3.62 -1.56
CA PHE A 12 28.16 4.88 -0.86
C PHE A 12 27.44 4.92 0.51
N LEU A 13 26.28 4.27 0.64
CA LEU A 13 25.43 4.34 1.85
C LEU A 13 25.93 3.46 3.00
N SER A 14 26.61 2.36 2.70
CA SER A 14 27.15 1.44 3.71
C SER A 14 28.29 2.03 4.54
N SER A 15 28.93 3.11 4.07
CA SER A 15 29.96 3.83 4.83
C SER A 15 29.42 4.79 5.90
N VAL A 16 28.12 5.13 5.85
CA VAL A 16 27.50 6.13 6.73
C VAL A 16 26.84 5.50 7.97
N LEU A 17 26.53 4.20 7.95
CA LEU A 17 25.67 3.55 8.97
C LEU A 17 26.43 2.75 10.06
N ALA A 18 27.74 2.91 10.20
CA ALA A 18 28.55 2.03 11.06
C ALA A 18 28.65 2.45 12.54
N ASP A 19 27.83 3.38 13.04
CA ASP A 19 27.88 3.81 14.44
C ASP A 19 26.49 4.26 14.95
N LYS A 20 25.71 3.38 15.61
CA LYS A 20 25.25 3.59 17.01
C LYS A 20 24.09 2.72 17.51
N GLU A 21 24.17 2.59 18.83
CA GLU A 21 23.32 1.93 19.80
C GLU A 21 21.97 2.66 20.08
N LYS A 22 20.92 1.85 20.24
CA LYS A 22 19.58 2.07 20.84
C LYS A 22 19.23 3.50 21.30
N ASN A 23 18.26 4.15 20.65
CA ASN A 23 17.38 5.13 21.29
C ASN A 23 16.11 5.49 20.50
N GLU A 24 15.17 6.09 21.26
CA GLU A 24 13.98 6.87 20.90
C GLU A 24 13.87 7.33 19.44
N ILE A 25 12.64 7.34 18.91
CA ILE A 25 12.27 7.95 17.62
C ILE A 25 12.71 9.42 17.65
N LYS A 26 13.94 9.66 17.20
CA LYS A 26 14.57 10.97 17.07
C LYS A 26 13.83 11.70 15.95
N ASN A 27 13.65 13.01 16.11
CA ASN A 27 13.07 13.89 15.09
C ASN A 27 13.66 13.57 13.70
N ILE A 28 12.82 13.00 12.83
CA ILE A 28 13.12 12.76 11.43
C ILE A 28 13.00 14.13 10.75
N GLU A 29 14.03 14.97 10.88
CA GLU A 29 14.04 16.32 10.30
C GLU A 29 14.76 16.38 8.95
N THR A 30 15.56 15.35 8.61
CA THR A 30 16.29 15.29 7.35
C THR A 30 16.15 13.93 6.69
N CYS A 31 16.37 13.87 5.37
CA CYS A 31 16.32 12.62 4.63
C CYS A 31 17.39 11.63 5.11
N GLU A 32 18.59 12.09 5.46
CA GLU A 32 19.66 11.23 5.97
C GLU A 32 19.25 10.54 7.28
N ASN A 33 18.55 11.24 8.17
CA ASN A 33 18.05 10.65 9.42
C ASN A 33 16.97 9.60 9.14
N GLU A 34 16.08 9.85 8.17
CA GLU A 34 15.06 8.88 7.74
C GLU A 34 15.71 7.64 7.11
N MET A 35 16.74 7.84 6.30
CA MET A 35 17.53 6.77 5.68
C MET A 35 18.30 5.95 6.71
N GLU A 36 18.90 6.59 7.71
CA GLU A 36 19.57 5.90 8.80
C GLU A 36 18.58 5.06 9.60
N LEU A 37 17.42 5.64 9.93
CA LEU A 37 16.37 4.97 10.69
C LEU A 37 15.83 3.71 9.98
N TYR A 38 15.73 3.73 8.65
CA TYR A 38 15.21 2.60 7.86
C TYR A 38 16.28 1.80 7.13
N GLY A 39 17.55 2.17 7.27
CA GLY A 39 18.65 1.67 6.46
C GLY A 39 18.88 0.18 6.61
N GLU A 40 18.82 -0.35 7.84
CA GLU A 40 18.97 -1.78 8.09
C GLU A 40 17.83 -2.61 7.48
N CYS A 41 16.60 -2.09 7.54
CA CYS A 41 15.44 -2.72 6.92
C CYS A 41 15.58 -2.75 5.40
N ILE A 42 15.89 -1.61 4.77
CA ILE A 42 16.10 -1.49 3.32
C ILE A 42 17.24 -2.43 2.87
N ALA A 43 18.34 -2.49 3.62
CA ALA A 43 19.44 -3.40 3.33
C ALA A 43 18.99 -4.87 3.38
N ALA A 44 18.15 -5.26 4.36
CA ALA A 44 17.63 -6.61 4.48
C ALA A 44 16.82 -7.03 3.23
N PHE A 45 15.96 -6.16 2.70
CA PHE A 45 15.22 -6.42 1.45
C PHE A 45 16.15 -6.56 0.24
N ASN A 46 17.21 -5.76 0.16
CA ASN A 46 18.18 -5.83 -0.94
C ASN A 46 19.03 -7.10 -0.90
N THR A 47 19.40 -7.57 0.29
CA THR A 47 20.23 -8.78 0.45
C THR A 47 19.42 -10.07 0.50
N GLY A 48 18.16 -10.01 0.91
CA GLY A 48 17.28 -11.17 1.07
C GLY A 48 16.66 -11.67 -0.23
N GLY A 49 16.73 -10.90 -1.32
CA GLY A 49 16.08 -11.21 -2.60
C GLY A 49 16.86 -12.08 -3.58
N GLU A 50 18.05 -12.61 -3.23
CA GLU A 50 18.94 -13.26 -4.21
C GLU A 50 18.68 -14.76 -4.44
N GLU A 51 17.80 -15.42 -3.68
CA GLU A 51 17.47 -16.83 -3.94
C GLU A 51 16.31 -16.97 -4.94
N GLY A 52 16.61 -16.76 -6.23
CA GLY A 52 16.09 -17.45 -7.43
C GLY A 52 14.61 -17.83 -7.60
N ASN A 53 13.71 -17.46 -6.71
CA ASN A 53 12.31 -17.88 -6.72
C ASN A 53 11.45 -16.92 -7.54
N GLU A 54 10.39 -17.44 -8.14
CA GLU A 54 9.44 -16.64 -8.90
C GLU A 54 8.89 -15.50 -8.03
N SER A 55 9.05 -14.26 -8.51
CA SER A 55 8.68 -13.00 -7.84
C SER A 55 7.27 -13.03 -7.23
N ASN A 56 6.34 -13.78 -7.83
CA ASN A 56 4.91 -13.75 -7.51
C ASN A 56 4.41 -14.99 -6.77
N SER A 57 5.28 -15.73 -6.08
CA SER A 57 4.86 -16.88 -5.26
C SER A 57 4.35 -16.46 -3.88
N THR A 58 3.41 -17.22 -3.31
CA THR A 58 3.03 -17.09 -1.89
C THR A 58 4.26 -17.15 -0.98
N GLU A 59 5.23 -18.02 -1.28
CA GLU A 59 6.48 -18.14 -0.54
C GLU A 59 7.30 -16.84 -0.57
N SER A 60 7.41 -16.17 -1.73
CA SER A 60 8.10 -14.88 -1.88
C SER A 60 7.45 -13.81 -0.98
N LEU A 61 6.13 -13.76 -0.97
CA LEU A 61 5.39 -12.77 -0.16
C LEU A 61 5.48 -13.09 1.34
N GLU A 62 5.38 -14.36 1.74
CA GLU A 62 5.60 -14.79 3.12
C GLU A 62 7.01 -14.44 3.61
N ASN A 63 8.03 -14.67 2.76
CA ASN A 63 9.42 -14.31 3.08
C ASN A 63 9.60 -12.80 3.20
N SER A 64 8.95 -12.02 2.34
CA SER A 64 8.91 -10.55 2.45
C SER A 64 8.27 -10.10 3.75
N CYS A 65 7.16 -10.73 4.18
CA CYS A 65 6.56 -10.44 5.48
C CYS A 65 7.46 -10.79 6.66
N LYS A 66 8.23 -11.88 6.59
CA LYS A 66 9.21 -12.22 7.63
C LYS A 66 10.27 -11.15 7.80
N LEU A 67 10.70 -10.50 6.71
CA LEU A 67 11.65 -9.37 6.79
C LEU A 67 11.05 -8.19 7.57
N TYR A 68 9.78 -7.86 7.33
CA TYR A 68 9.11 -6.80 8.10
C TYR A 68 9.01 -7.11 9.60
N TYR A 69 8.91 -8.38 9.98
CA TYR A 69 8.82 -8.79 11.38
C TYR A 69 10.17 -8.89 12.09
N ASP A 70 11.29 -8.72 11.37
CA ASP A 70 12.62 -8.66 11.96
C ASP A 70 12.81 -7.35 12.75
N ASP A 71 13.61 -7.41 13.81
CA ASP A 71 13.90 -6.23 14.66
C ASP A 71 14.49 -5.07 13.85
N LYS A 72 15.22 -5.34 12.75
CA LYS A 72 15.78 -4.34 11.83
C LYS A 72 14.70 -3.49 11.13
N CYS A 73 13.50 -4.03 10.95
CA CYS A 73 12.39 -3.35 10.30
C CYS A 73 11.39 -2.73 11.27
N LYS A 74 11.60 -2.88 12.58
CA LYS A 74 10.66 -2.39 13.61
C LYS A 74 10.38 -0.90 13.53
N ALA A 75 11.39 -0.08 13.22
CA ALA A 75 11.20 1.36 13.06
C ALA A 75 10.28 1.69 11.88
N LEU A 76 10.52 1.05 10.72
CA LEU A 76 9.71 1.24 9.52
C LEU A 76 8.27 0.73 9.72
N VAL A 77 8.09 -0.42 10.37
CA VAL A 77 6.77 -0.98 10.69
C VAL A 77 5.99 -0.08 11.66
N ASN A 78 6.64 0.45 12.69
CA ASN A 78 5.98 1.35 13.64
C ASN A 78 5.58 2.69 13.00
N ASP A 79 6.32 3.16 12.00
CA ASP A 79 6.03 4.37 11.24
C ASP A 79 5.25 4.07 9.94
N SER A 80 4.77 2.84 9.74
CA SER A 80 4.20 2.44 8.44
C SER A 80 2.89 3.14 8.10
N THR A 81 2.14 3.59 9.11
CA THR A 81 0.90 4.35 8.92
C THR A 81 1.14 5.84 8.67
N ASN A 82 2.38 6.32 8.81
CA ASN A 82 2.74 7.69 8.49
C ASN A 82 3.01 7.81 6.99
N SER A 83 2.09 8.50 6.32
CA SER A 83 2.09 8.73 4.87
C SER A 83 3.17 9.70 4.39
N THR A 84 3.82 10.41 5.30
CA THR A 84 4.87 11.37 4.97
C THR A 84 6.25 10.73 4.92
N SER A 85 7.11 11.30 4.08
CA SER A 85 8.54 11.01 4.02
C SER A 85 9.27 12.32 3.78
N VAL A 86 10.25 12.62 4.64
CA VAL A 86 11.07 13.82 4.53
C VAL A 86 11.93 13.76 3.28
N CYS A 87 12.41 12.57 2.92
CA CYS A 87 13.10 12.33 1.65
C CYS A 87 12.24 12.71 0.43
N LEU A 88 10.94 12.43 0.46
CA LEU A 88 10.04 12.79 -0.64
C LEU A 88 9.78 14.30 -0.70
N SER A 89 9.64 14.96 0.45
CA SER A 89 9.50 16.42 0.53
C SER A 89 10.71 17.18 -0.02
N ASN A 90 11.91 16.61 0.08
CA ASN A 90 13.15 17.22 -0.40
C ASN A 90 13.57 16.73 -1.80
N ALA A 91 12.65 16.09 -2.55
CA ALA A 91 12.95 15.50 -3.86
C ALA A 91 13.35 16.55 -4.92
N GLU A 92 12.90 17.79 -4.80
CA GLU A 92 13.28 18.89 -5.70
C GLU A 92 14.75 19.32 -5.51
N GLU A 93 15.26 19.20 -4.29
CA GLU A 93 16.64 19.57 -3.95
C GLU A 93 17.63 18.50 -4.42
N ASN A 94 17.22 17.23 -4.35
CA ASN A 94 18.05 16.10 -4.74
C ASN A 94 17.19 14.93 -5.25
N PHE A 95 17.34 14.61 -6.54
CA PHE A 95 16.63 13.49 -7.18
C PHE A 95 16.84 12.15 -6.46
N SER A 96 18.02 11.93 -5.88
CA SER A 96 18.31 10.72 -5.09
C SER A 96 17.45 10.63 -3.82
N TYR A 97 17.09 11.77 -3.21
CA TYR A 97 16.15 11.79 -2.09
C TYR A 97 14.74 11.43 -2.55
N GLY A 98 14.33 11.88 -3.74
CA GLY A 98 13.06 11.46 -4.35
C GLY A 98 12.94 9.95 -4.52
N ILE A 99 13.97 9.31 -5.10
CA ILE A 99 14.01 7.83 -5.25
C ILE A 99 13.93 7.14 -3.88
N THR A 100 14.68 7.66 -2.91
CA THR A 100 14.74 7.06 -1.58
C THR A 100 13.41 7.20 -0.83
N GLY A 101 12.78 8.38 -0.90
CA GLY A 101 11.46 8.61 -0.34
C GLY A 101 10.40 7.71 -0.99
N MET A 102 10.45 7.54 -2.32
CA MET A 102 9.56 6.59 -3.01
C MET A 102 9.78 5.14 -2.55
N LEU A 103 11.02 4.72 -2.34
CA LEU A 103 11.33 3.38 -1.82
C LEU A 103 10.78 3.18 -0.41
N ILE A 104 11.02 4.14 0.50
CA ILE A 104 10.50 4.09 1.88
C ILE A 104 8.97 4.02 1.87
N VAL A 105 8.31 4.90 1.13
CA VAL A 105 6.86 4.90 0.97
C VAL A 105 6.37 3.57 0.39
N GLY A 106 7.03 3.04 -0.64
CA GLY A 106 6.71 1.75 -1.25
C GLY A 106 6.80 0.59 -0.25
N LEU A 107 7.84 0.55 0.58
CA LEU A 107 7.99 -0.44 1.64
C LEU A 107 6.85 -0.32 2.66
N LYS A 108 6.57 0.88 3.17
CA LYS A 108 5.44 1.12 4.09
C LYS A 108 4.11 0.66 3.49
N MET A 109 3.81 1.03 2.25
CA MET A 109 2.59 0.62 1.56
C MET A 109 2.51 -0.89 1.36
N SER A 110 3.61 -1.54 0.95
CA SER A 110 3.63 -3.00 0.77
C SER A 110 3.39 -3.75 2.08
N TYR A 111 3.97 -3.27 3.19
CA TYR A 111 3.68 -3.78 4.53
C TYR A 111 2.20 -3.62 4.89
N LEU A 112 1.65 -2.41 4.75
CA LEU A 112 0.24 -2.12 5.04
C LEU A 112 -0.72 -2.97 4.20
N MET A 113 -0.36 -3.33 2.97
CA MET A 113 -1.19 -4.16 2.08
C MET A 113 -1.10 -5.65 2.43
N ALA A 114 0.10 -6.22 2.54
CA ALA A 114 0.30 -7.67 2.55
C ALA A 114 0.71 -8.26 3.90
N CYS A 115 1.31 -7.47 4.80
CA CYS A 115 1.96 -7.99 6.00
C CYS A 115 1.47 -7.32 7.30
N TYR A 116 0.36 -6.57 7.23
CA TYR A 116 -0.15 -5.87 8.39
C TYR A 116 -0.82 -6.85 9.37
N LYS A 117 -0.53 -6.67 10.66
CA LYS A 117 -1.03 -7.54 11.74
C LYS A 117 -2.07 -6.85 12.61
N ASP A 118 -2.96 -7.66 13.18
CA ASP A 118 -3.89 -7.25 14.22
C ASP A 118 -3.19 -7.15 15.60
N THR A 119 -3.95 -6.74 16.61
CA THR A 119 -3.46 -6.63 18.00
C THR A 119 -3.07 -7.97 18.66
N LYS A 120 -3.39 -9.09 18.00
CA LYS A 120 -3.08 -10.45 18.45
C LYS A 120 -1.97 -11.09 17.61
N GLU A 121 -1.21 -10.28 16.87
CA GLU A 121 -0.10 -10.71 16.00
C GLU A 121 -0.53 -11.60 14.81
N ASN A 122 -1.82 -11.67 14.48
CA ASN A 122 -2.30 -12.38 13.29
C ASN A 122 -2.32 -11.44 12.10
N LEU A 123 -2.12 -11.96 10.89
CA LEU A 123 -2.35 -11.17 9.67
C LEU A 123 -3.80 -10.68 9.63
N CYS A 124 -3.96 -9.42 9.25
CA CYS A 124 -5.29 -8.86 9.00
C CYS A 124 -6.00 -9.64 7.88
N PRO A 125 -7.34 -9.79 7.92
CA PRO A 125 -8.08 -10.66 7.03
C PRO A 125 -7.75 -10.50 5.54
N LEU A 126 -7.60 -9.26 5.06
CA LEU A 126 -7.21 -9.05 3.66
C LEU A 126 -5.72 -9.35 3.41
N SER A 127 -4.82 -9.07 4.36
CA SER A 127 -3.40 -9.45 4.19
C SER A 127 -3.25 -10.97 4.09
N ASP A 128 -3.91 -11.70 4.98
CA ASP A 128 -3.95 -13.16 4.97
C ASP A 128 -4.50 -13.69 3.63
N TYR A 129 -5.57 -13.09 3.11
CA TYR A 129 -6.10 -13.43 1.79
C TYR A 129 -5.08 -13.17 0.67
N ILE A 130 -4.46 -11.98 0.63
CA ILE A 130 -3.47 -11.63 -0.40
C ILE A 130 -2.30 -12.62 -0.38
N VAL A 131 -1.74 -12.92 0.80
CA VAL A 131 -0.62 -13.86 0.94
C VAL A 131 -0.98 -15.24 0.38
N LYS A 132 -2.17 -15.75 0.71
CA LYS A 132 -2.61 -17.09 0.29
C LYS A 132 -3.02 -17.20 -1.18
N HIS A 133 -3.44 -16.09 -1.80
CA HIS A 133 -4.06 -16.09 -3.14
C HIS A 133 -3.35 -15.20 -4.16
N ILE A 134 -2.15 -14.68 -3.89
CA ILE A 134 -1.42 -13.81 -4.83
C ILE A 134 -1.13 -14.50 -6.17
N THR A 135 -0.96 -15.83 -6.16
CA THR A 135 -0.74 -16.65 -7.36
C THR A 135 -2.04 -17.03 -8.09
N ASP A 136 -3.21 -16.79 -7.50
CA ASP A 136 -4.46 -17.15 -8.14
C ASP A 136 -4.82 -16.14 -9.22
N ASP A 137 -4.94 -16.62 -10.46
CA ASP A 137 -5.44 -15.84 -11.60
C ASP A 137 -6.86 -15.28 -11.38
N THR A 138 -7.56 -15.71 -10.33
CA THR A 138 -8.89 -15.21 -9.94
C THR A 138 -8.91 -13.71 -9.68
N LEU A 139 -7.75 -13.17 -9.29
CA LEU A 139 -7.48 -11.74 -9.11
C LEU A 139 -7.54 -10.93 -10.42
N GLN A 140 -7.40 -11.59 -11.58
CA GLN A 140 -7.46 -10.96 -12.90
C GLN A 140 -8.86 -10.99 -13.53
N THR A 141 -9.86 -11.54 -12.83
CA THR A 141 -11.22 -11.64 -13.36
C THR A 141 -12.03 -10.36 -13.07
N ASN A 142 -13.01 -10.07 -13.94
CA ASN A 142 -13.93 -8.96 -13.76
C ASN A 142 -14.87 -9.11 -12.55
N ASN A 143 -14.82 -10.24 -11.83
CA ASN A 143 -15.65 -10.50 -10.65
C ASN A 143 -14.74 -10.87 -9.47
N LEU A 144 -14.68 -10.02 -8.44
CA LEU A 144 -14.02 -10.34 -7.19
C LEU A 144 -14.60 -11.64 -6.60
N PRO A 145 -13.75 -12.58 -6.20
CA PRO A 145 -14.19 -13.74 -5.45
C PRO A 145 -14.94 -13.31 -4.19
N LYS A 146 -16.00 -14.04 -3.84
CA LYS A 146 -16.76 -13.80 -2.60
C LYS A 146 -15.85 -13.83 -1.37
N GLU A 147 -14.81 -14.67 -1.40
CA GLU A 147 -13.82 -14.79 -0.34
C GLU A 147 -13.02 -13.48 -0.16
N LEU A 148 -12.60 -12.83 -1.25
CA LEU A 148 -11.95 -11.52 -1.20
C LEU A 148 -12.89 -10.42 -0.65
N LEU A 149 -14.15 -10.37 -1.10
CA LEU A 149 -15.13 -9.42 -0.56
C LEU A 149 -15.35 -9.62 0.93
N THR A 150 -15.39 -10.89 1.37
CA THR A 150 -15.51 -11.25 2.79
C THR A 150 -14.27 -10.84 3.57
N ALA A 151 -13.07 -11.04 3.01
CA ALA A 151 -11.81 -10.62 3.60
C ALA A 151 -11.76 -9.10 3.77
N LEU A 152 -12.13 -8.33 2.74
CA LEU A 152 -12.23 -6.86 2.78
C LEU A 152 -13.22 -6.39 3.87
N ALA A 153 -14.43 -6.98 3.91
CA ALA A 153 -15.43 -6.58 4.89
C ALA A 153 -14.98 -6.91 6.33
N ASN A 154 -14.34 -8.06 6.55
CA ASN A 154 -13.79 -8.42 7.86
C ASN A 154 -12.61 -7.53 8.26
N ASP A 155 -11.78 -7.11 7.30
CA ASP A 155 -10.70 -6.15 7.52
C ASP A 155 -11.22 -4.79 7.98
N CYS A 156 -12.26 -4.29 7.31
CA CYS A 156 -12.98 -3.08 7.68
C CYS A 156 -13.58 -3.17 9.10
N ARG A 157 -14.13 -4.33 9.49
CA ARG A 157 -14.74 -4.54 10.82
C ARG A 157 -13.71 -4.55 11.93
N ASP A 158 -12.50 -5.02 11.66
CA ASP A 158 -11.42 -4.98 12.64
C ASP A 158 -10.83 -3.57 12.71
N SER A 159 -11.07 -2.88 13.84
CA SER A 159 -10.64 -1.49 14.01
C SER A 159 -9.13 -1.26 13.89
N ASN A 160 -8.29 -2.27 14.11
CA ASN A 160 -6.84 -2.15 13.93
C ASN A 160 -6.46 -2.33 12.46
N CYS A 161 -7.04 -3.32 11.78
CA CYS A 161 -6.84 -3.54 10.36
C CYS A 161 -7.39 -2.37 9.54
N ASN A 162 -8.57 -1.85 9.86
CA ASN A 162 -9.20 -0.72 9.17
C ASN A 162 -8.28 0.53 9.09
N LYS A 163 -7.45 0.77 10.12
CA LYS A 163 -6.53 1.92 10.14
C LYS A 163 -5.53 1.90 8.99
N ARG A 164 -5.11 0.72 8.51
CA ARG A 164 -4.14 0.61 7.41
C ARG A 164 -4.69 1.16 6.11
N PHE A 165 -6.00 1.04 5.88
CA PHE A 165 -6.65 1.53 4.67
C PHE A 165 -6.81 3.04 4.68
N VAL A 166 -7.09 3.62 5.85
CA VAL A 166 -7.05 5.07 6.04
C VAL A 166 -5.63 5.59 5.76
N ALA A 167 -4.60 4.93 6.28
CA ALA A 167 -3.22 5.29 5.98
C ALA A 167 -2.87 5.15 4.48
N LEU A 168 -3.28 4.05 3.82
CA LEU A 168 -3.05 3.84 2.38
C LEU A 168 -3.66 4.95 1.51
N GLU A 169 -4.85 5.45 1.85
CA GLU A 169 -5.43 6.60 1.15
C GLU A 169 -4.57 7.86 1.29
N GLU A 170 -4.05 8.14 2.48
CA GLU A 170 -3.16 9.28 2.69
C GLU A 170 -1.88 9.15 1.86
N PHE A 171 -1.33 7.94 1.70
CA PHE A 171 -0.22 7.68 0.78
C PHE A 171 -0.59 8.00 -0.67
N PHE A 172 -1.73 7.50 -1.16
CA PHE A 172 -2.19 7.79 -2.53
C PHE A 172 -2.40 9.30 -2.75
N THR A 173 -2.95 9.99 -1.75
CA THR A 173 -3.15 11.44 -1.79
C THR A 173 -1.83 12.19 -1.83
N THR A 174 -0.86 11.78 -1.02
CA THR A 174 0.49 12.39 -0.96
C THR A 174 1.23 12.20 -2.27
N LEU A 175 1.24 10.98 -2.82
CA LEU A 175 1.88 10.68 -4.11
C LEU A 175 1.19 11.40 -5.28
N GLY A 176 -0.15 11.47 -5.27
CA GLY A 176 -0.92 12.16 -6.31
C GLY A 176 -0.74 13.68 -6.30
N SER A 177 -0.69 14.30 -5.11
CA SER A 177 -0.55 15.76 -4.97
C SER A 177 0.81 16.25 -5.43
N ASN A 178 1.87 15.47 -5.19
CA ASN A 178 3.22 15.81 -5.65
C ASN A 178 3.35 15.75 -7.18
N SER A 179 2.58 14.87 -7.84
CA SER A 179 2.57 14.78 -9.31
C SER A 179 1.89 15.97 -9.99
N ALA A 180 0.97 16.68 -9.33
CA ALA A 180 0.22 17.78 -9.92
C ALA A 180 1.03 19.09 -10.02
N ASN A 181 2.05 19.26 -9.18
CA ASN A 181 2.85 20.49 -9.12
C ASN A 181 4.09 20.45 -10.04
N THR A 182 4.56 19.27 -10.43
CA THR A 182 5.67 19.12 -11.39
C THR A 182 5.20 19.33 -12.83
N GLY A 183 5.05 20.60 -13.21
CA GLY A 183 5.30 21.04 -14.59
C GLY A 183 4.31 20.58 -15.66
N ARG A 184 3.00 20.62 -15.37
CA ARG A 184 2.01 20.69 -16.46
C ARG A 184 2.08 22.09 -17.08
N THR A 185 3.14 22.35 -17.85
CA THR A 185 3.13 23.44 -18.84
C THR A 185 1.96 23.14 -19.75
N GLU A 186 0.96 24.03 -19.76
CA GLU A 186 -0.27 23.96 -20.55
C GLU A 186 0.04 23.97 -22.05
N SER A 187 0.62 22.89 -22.58
CA SER A 187 0.67 22.68 -24.02
C SER A 187 -0.69 22.15 -24.43
N SER A 188 -1.60 23.10 -24.67
CA SER A 188 -2.93 22.93 -25.23
C SER A 188 -2.84 22.31 -26.64
N THR A 189 -2.63 21.01 -26.72
CA THR A 189 -2.91 20.23 -27.93
C THR A 189 -4.20 19.46 -27.71
N ASN A 190 -5.16 19.68 -28.61
CA ASN A 190 -6.42 18.94 -28.71
C ASN A 190 -6.11 17.46 -28.98
N THR A 191 -5.76 16.72 -27.95
CA THR A 191 -5.57 15.27 -28.03
C THR A 191 -6.89 14.63 -27.63
N GLU A 192 -7.52 13.95 -28.58
CA GLU A 192 -8.71 13.13 -28.36
C GLU A 192 -8.49 12.23 -27.14
N SER A 193 -9.41 12.27 -26.18
CA SER A 193 -9.35 11.47 -24.96
C SER A 193 -9.25 10.00 -25.32
N THR A 194 -8.07 9.43 -25.15
CA THR A 194 -7.86 7.99 -25.34
C THR A 194 -8.63 7.21 -24.27
N ASP A 195 -9.07 5.97 -24.57
CA ASP A 195 -9.85 5.15 -23.63
C ASP A 195 -9.16 4.91 -22.26
N SER A 196 -7.85 5.14 -22.17
CA SER A 196 -7.07 5.19 -20.92
C SER A 196 -7.64 6.19 -19.89
N ASP A 197 -8.11 7.36 -20.33
CA ASP A 197 -8.58 8.41 -19.42
C ASP A 197 -9.90 8.02 -18.73
N LYS A 198 -10.75 7.25 -19.41
CA LYS A 198 -12.01 6.74 -18.84
C LYS A 198 -11.78 5.67 -17.78
N THR A 199 -10.79 4.80 -17.96
CA THR A 199 -10.45 3.76 -16.98
C THR A 199 -9.94 4.38 -15.68
N ASN A 200 -9.10 5.42 -15.76
CA ASN A 200 -8.58 6.10 -14.57
C ASN A 200 -9.67 6.81 -13.74
N VAL A 201 -10.64 7.46 -14.39
CA VAL A 201 -11.76 8.12 -13.68
C VAL A 201 -12.62 7.10 -12.94
N LEU A 202 -12.96 5.99 -13.60
CA LEU A 202 -13.77 4.93 -12.99
C LEU A 202 -13.07 4.35 -11.76
N VAL A 203 -11.76 4.09 -11.85
CA VAL A 203 -10.98 3.53 -10.74
C VAL A 203 -10.95 4.46 -9.54
N ASN A 204 -10.78 5.76 -9.76
CA ASN A 204 -10.67 6.73 -8.67
C ASN A 204 -12.01 6.91 -7.92
N GLU A 205 -13.12 6.99 -8.64
CA GLU A 205 -14.47 7.04 -8.03
C GLU A 205 -14.76 5.79 -7.19
N LEU A 206 -14.26 4.68 -7.70
CA LEU A 206 -14.47 3.36 -7.15
C LEU A 206 -13.64 3.12 -5.88
N LEU A 207 -12.35 3.43 -5.94
CA LEU A 207 -11.45 3.52 -4.79
C LEU A 207 -12.04 4.42 -3.69
N SER A 208 -12.54 5.59 -4.06
CA SER A 208 -13.16 6.54 -3.14
C SER A 208 -14.36 5.94 -2.40
N ASN A 209 -15.24 5.21 -3.10
CA ASN A 209 -16.38 4.55 -2.48
C ASN A 209 -15.99 3.46 -1.47
N TYR A 210 -14.97 2.64 -1.76
CA TYR A 210 -14.48 1.64 -0.80
C TYR A 210 -13.82 2.29 0.41
N LEU A 211 -12.93 3.25 0.18
CA LEU A 211 -12.28 3.98 1.26
C LEU A 211 -13.29 4.70 2.14
N GLN A 212 -14.36 5.26 1.56
CA GLN A 212 -15.43 5.86 2.33
C GLN A 212 -16.16 4.85 3.22
N ASN A 213 -16.40 3.62 2.74
CA ASN A 213 -16.97 2.56 3.59
C ASN A 213 -16.04 2.19 4.77
N TYR A 214 -14.72 2.13 4.54
CA TYR A 214 -13.73 1.91 5.61
C TYR A 214 -13.71 3.05 6.63
N LYS A 215 -13.77 4.31 6.16
CA LYS A 215 -13.86 5.51 7.02
C LYS A 215 -15.14 5.53 7.85
N ASP A 216 -16.26 5.21 7.22
CA ASP A 216 -17.58 5.22 7.85
C ASP A 216 -17.84 3.97 8.71
N GLY A 217 -16.99 2.94 8.61
CA GLY A 217 -17.20 1.63 9.23
C GLY A 217 -18.43 0.89 8.68
N LYS A 218 -18.82 1.15 7.43
CA LYS A 218 -19.97 0.54 6.73
C LYS A 218 -19.54 -0.73 5.99
N CYS A 219 -19.05 -1.71 6.74
CA CYS A 219 -18.38 -2.88 6.17
C CYS A 219 -19.35 -3.87 5.52
N GLY A 220 -20.61 -3.91 5.95
CA GLY A 220 -21.68 -4.72 5.38
C GLY A 220 -22.07 -4.30 3.97
N ALA A 221 -21.83 -3.03 3.61
CA ALA A 221 -21.96 -2.60 2.21
C ALA A 221 -21.01 -3.38 1.29
N ILE A 222 -19.82 -3.75 1.76
CA ILE A 222 -18.76 -4.40 0.97
C ILE A 222 -19.13 -5.84 0.61
N ASP A 223 -19.63 -6.63 1.56
CA ASP A 223 -19.95 -8.06 1.37
C ASP A 223 -21.46 -8.35 1.25
N GLY A 224 -22.29 -7.31 1.33
CA GLY A 224 -23.75 -7.42 1.30
C GLY A 224 -24.38 -7.94 2.60
N SER A 225 -23.61 -8.06 3.68
CA SER A 225 -24.15 -8.40 5.00
C SER A 225 -24.76 -7.18 5.69
N SER A 226 -25.61 -7.40 6.69
CA SER A 226 -26.07 -6.31 7.55
C SER A 226 -24.92 -5.87 8.46
N ASP A 227 -24.59 -4.57 8.44
CA ASP A 227 -23.83 -3.95 9.52
C ASP A 227 -24.66 -4.10 10.79
N SER A 228 -24.23 -4.97 11.70
CA SER A 228 -24.95 -5.34 12.92
C SER A 228 -24.89 -4.25 14.00
N LYS A 229 -25.21 -3.02 13.59
CA LYS A 229 -25.69 -1.95 14.47
C LYS A 229 -27.13 -1.66 14.05
N GLU A 230 -28.03 -2.55 14.43
CA GLU A 230 -29.44 -2.21 14.58
C GLU A 230 -29.53 -1.05 15.58
N THR A 231 -29.51 0.16 15.04
CA THR A 231 -30.07 1.32 15.71
C THR A 231 -31.49 1.36 15.18
N ASP A 232 -32.45 1.06 16.07
CA ASP A 232 -33.87 0.87 15.78
C ASP A 232 -34.44 1.82 14.72
N GLY A 233 -35.05 1.23 13.69
CA GLY A 233 -36.26 1.77 13.06
C GLY A 233 -36.11 2.76 11.90
N SER A 234 -35.70 2.29 10.72
CA SER A 234 -36.29 2.78 9.46
C SER A 234 -36.04 1.81 8.30
N SER A 235 -37.09 1.12 7.87
CA SER A 235 -37.12 0.20 6.74
C SER A 235 -37.40 1.00 5.46
N ASP A 236 -36.39 1.29 4.63
CA ASP A 236 -36.56 1.61 3.19
C ASP A 236 -35.19 1.70 2.45
N SER A 237 -34.40 0.63 2.44
CA SER A 237 -33.13 0.59 1.68
C SER A 237 -32.78 -0.83 1.23
N LYS A 238 -33.35 -1.28 0.10
CA LYS A 238 -32.97 -2.54 -0.57
C LYS A 238 -32.20 -2.35 -1.88
N ASP A 239 -32.07 -1.13 -2.40
CA ASP A 239 -31.51 -0.89 -3.74
C ASP A 239 -30.02 -0.51 -3.74
N ALA A 240 -29.40 -0.24 -2.59
CA ALA A 240 -27.98 0.15 -2.53
C ALA A 240 -27.00 -1.01 -2.76
N ALA A 241 -27.40 -2.26 -2.47
CA ALA A 241 -26.50 -3.42 -2.52
C ALA A 241 -26.14 -3.86 -3.96
N PHE A 242 -26.96 -3.54 -4.96
CA PHE A 242 -26.74 -4.04 -6.33
C PHE A 242 -25.77 -3.17 -7.15
N THR A 243 -25.64 -1.88 -6.80
CA THR A 243 -24.73 -0.94 -7.50
C THR A 243 -23.27 -1.10 -7.04
N LEU A 244 -23.05 -1.58 -5.81
CA LEU A 244 -21.70 -1.73 -5.25
C LEU A 244 -20.91 -2.87 -5.91
N ASN A 245 -21.59 -3.97 -6.31
CA ASN A 245 -20.95 -5.12 -6.94
C ASN A 245 -20.19 -4.71 -8.20
N ARG A 246 -20.81 -3.95 -9.12
CA ARG A 246 -20.14 -3.50 -10.36
C ARG A 246 -18.96 -2.56 -10.10
N ILE A 247 -18.96 -1.93 -8.93
CA ILE A 247 -17.98 -0.95 -8.48
C ILE A 247 -16.90 -1.64 -7.62
N THR A 248 -16.90 -2.92 -7.23
CA THR A 248 -15.73 -3.44 -6.46
C THR A 248 -14.50 -3.75 -7.33
N TYR A 249 -14.70 -3.92 -8.63
CA TYR A 249 -13.79 -4.68 -9.49
C TYR A 249 -12.54 -3.92 -9.96
N SER A 250 -12.65 -2.62 -10.27
CA SER A 250 -11.53 -1.86 -10.84
C SER A 250 -10.46 -1.45 -9.80
N PHE A 251 -10.81 -1.47 -8.51
CA PHE A 251 -9.91 -1.04 -7.42
C PHE A 251 -8.92 -2.14 -7.05
N VAL A 252 -9.44 -3.36 -6.85
CA VAL A 252 -8.59 -4.47 -6.45
C VAL A 252 -7.65 -4.87 -7.57
N THR A 253 -8.09 -4.82 -8.83
CA THR A 253 -7.20 -5.04 -9.99
C THR A 253 -6.06 -4.03 -10.02
N ILE A 254 -6.25 -2.77 -9.62
CA ILE A 254 -5.16 -1.78 -9.60
C ILE A 254 -4.28 -1.90 -8.37
N ILE A 255 -4.81 -2.24 -7.20
CA ILE A 255 -3.97 -2.63 -6.06
C ILE A 255 -3.07 -3.81 -6.47
N ILE A 256 -3.65 -4.84 -7.08
CA ILE A 256 -2.94 -6.05 -7.47
C ILE A 256 -1.97 -5.75 -8.60
N LEU A 257 -2.35 -4.96 -9.62
CA LEU A 257 -1.45 -4.54 -10.68
C LEU A 257 -0.31 -3.67 -10.14
N SER A 258 -0.58 -2.81 -9.16
CA SER A 258 0.46 -1.98 -8.51
C SER A 258 1.42 -2.85 -7.70
N ILE A 259 0.91 -3.85 -6.97
CA ILE A 259 1.72 -4.84 -6.26
C ILE A 259 2.58 -5.64 -7.27
N LEU A 260 1.99 -6.10 -8.37
CA LEU A 260 2.69 -6.84 -9.43
C LEU A 260 3.72 -5.99 -10.21
N LEU A 261 3.57 -4.66 -10.23
CA LEU A 261 4.54 -3.74 -10.84
C LEU A 261 5.65 -3.30 -9.88
N LEU A 262 5.43 -3.44 -8.57
CA LEU A 262 6.41 -3.14 -7.51
C LEU A 262 7.33 -4.33 -7.19
N ILE A 263 6.94 -5.54 -7.58
CA ILE A 263 7.70 -6.81 -7.43
C ILE A 263 8.40 -7.17 -8.76
#